data_AF-A0A537N085-F1
#
_entry.id   AF-A0A537N085-F1
#
_cell.length_a   1.000
_cell.length_b   1.000
_cell.length_c   1.000
_cell.angle_alpha   90.00
_cell.angle_beta   90.00
_cell.angle_gamma   90.00
#
_symmetry.space_group_name_H-M   'P 1'
#
loop_
_entity.id
_entity.type
_entity.pdbx_description
1 polymer ?
#
loop_
_entity_poly.entity_id
_entity_poly.type
_entity_poly.pdbx_seq_one_letter_code
_entity_poly.pdbx_strand_id
1 'polypeptide(L)'
;VRERVRVEQSAGRFLGDLHHNGSTTTWLMTRDGNFQPRGEIPNVKNIEPPYAADDTKIPAEVISYSLLVNKNMVKPADEPKSWKDILDPKWTGKILSDDYRALGGGAVFFVVMQNTFGREFHEKLAAQKPSFSRDIQNSERRTARGEFPIYIPFSLQDLNNLKGLPVKAIVPAEGVAYVQFVAAMVKNTTPPLHEPLSRARIAAGLCQRRLQPGDQRRRRENHRGNPPTARNQGDGHDNPRAPGRDARARQRDLQVGNAERHAHRSRPAVRRADGGRFGRPCRRVG
;
A
#
# COMPACT_ATOMS: atom_id res chain seq x y z
N VAL A 1 -1.84 10.74 -7.06
CA VAL A 1 -0.39 11.07 -7.03
C VAL A 1 0.08 11.76 -8.30
N ARG A 2 -0.06 11.16 -9.49
CA ARG A 2 0.35 11.77 -10.78
C ARG A 2 -0.14 13.19 -10.97
N GLU A 3 -1.44 13.43 -10.79
CA GLU A 3 -2.02 14.76 -11.03
C GLU A 3 -1.47 15.82 -10.06
N ARG A 4 -1.22 15.44 -8.80
CA ARG A 4 -0.58 16.31 -7.82
C ARG A 4 0.83 16.68 -8.26
N VAL A 5 1.65 15.71 -8.64
CA VAL A 5 3.03 15.94 -9.12
C VAL A 5 3.02 16.82 -10.37
N ARG A 6 2.11 16.57 -11.31
CA ARG A 6 1.97 17.37 -12.54
C ARG A 6 1.67 18.83 -12.22
N VAL A 7 0.69 19.09 -11.35
CA VAL A 7 0.30 20.45 -10.95
C VAL A 7 1.44 21.15 -10.22
N GLU A 8 2.05 20.48 -9.25
CA GLU A 8 3.20 20.99 -8.49
C GLU A 8 4.35 21.42 -9.43
N GLN A 9 4.78 20.52 -10.32
CA GLN A 9 5.89 20.79 -11.24
C GLN A 9 5.54 21.88 -12.26
N SER A 10 4.31 21.91 -12.77
CA SER A 10 3.87 22.98 -13.68
C SER A 10 3.85 24.36 -13.02
N ALA A 11 3.68 24.41 -11.70
CA ALA A 11 3.77 25.61 -10.88
C ALA A 11 5.19 25.92 -10.39
N GLY A 12 6.21 25.17 -10.84
CA GLY A 12 7.60 25.32 -10.39
C GLY A 12 7.85 24.88 -8.95
N ARG A 13 6.92 24.12 -8.35
CA ARG A 13 7.02 23.61 -6.98
C ARG A 13 7.36 22.13 -7.01
N PHE A 14 8.46 21.72 -6.42
CA PHE A 14 8.91 20.32 -6.43
C PHE A 14 8.90 19.81 -4.99
N LEU A 15 7.74 19.30 -4.55
CA LEU A 15 7.51 18.95 -3.14
C LEU A 15 7.83 17.50 -2.77
N GLY A 16 7.81 16.59 -3.75
CA GLY A 16 8.11 15.18 -3.51
C GLY A 16 9.51 14.83 -4.01
N ASP A 17 10.25 14.05 -3.23
CA ASP A 17 11.59 13.61 -3.60
C ASP A 17 11.56 12.26 -4.34
N LEU A 18 10.83 11.29 -3.77
CA LEU A 18 10.77 9.92 -4.28
C LEU A 18 9.34 9.57 -4.73
N HIS A 19 9.24 9.06 -5.95
CA HIS A 19 8.06 8.40 -6.46
C HIS A 19 8.15 6.91 -6.18
N HIS A 20 7.15 6.35 -5.51
CA HIS A 20 6.98 4.90 -5.31
C HIS A 20 5.59 4.50 -5.77
N ASN A 21 5.49 3.83 -6.92
CA ASN A 21 4.19 3.43 -7.47
C ASN A 21 4.30 2.32 -8.50
N GLY A 22 3.13 1.78 -8.89
CA GLY A 22 3.02 0.77 -9.95
C GLY A 22 3.48 1.29 -11.31
N SER A 23 3.88 0.36 -12.17
CA SER A 23 4.41 0.63 -13.51
C SER A 23 3.41 1.39 -14.39
N THR A 24 2.09 1.20 -14.22
CA THR A 24 1.06 1.91 -14.97
C THR A 24 1.07 3.43 -14.74
N THR A 25 1.10 3.87 -13.48
CA THR A 25 1.25 5.29 -13.13
C THR A 25 2.62 5.82 -13.54
N THR A 26 3.67 5.02 -13.31
CA THR A 26 5.04 5.43 -13.57
C THR A 26 5.33 5.62 -15.05
N TRP A 27 4.74 4.79 -15.91
CA TRP A 27 4.89 4.91 -17.36
C TRP A 27 4.38 6.26 -17.87
N LEU A 28 3.19 6.70 -17.39
CA LEU A 28 2.64 8.00 -17.75
C LEU A 28 3.52 9.16 -17.26
N MET A 29 3.99 9.09 -16.01
CA MET A 29 4.88 10.12 -15.45
C MET A 29 6.26 10.16 -16.14
N THR A 30 6.72 9.02 -16.67
CA THR A 30 7.95 8.97 -17.48
C THR A 30 7.75 9.70 -18.80
N ARG A 31 6.63 9.46 -19.47
CA ARG A 31 6.27 10.14 -20.73
C ARG A 31 6.09 11.64 -20.55
N ASP A 32 5.51 12.04 -19.42
CA ASP A 32 5.34 13.44 -19.03
C ASP A 32 6.66 14.08 -18.56
N GLY A 33 7.75 13.30 -18.51
CA GLY A 33 9.08 13.76 -18.14
C GLY A 33 9.16 14.20 -16.68
N ASN A 34 8.48 13.56 -15.74
CA ASN A 34 8.45 14.01 -14.33
C ASN A 34 9.63 13.51 -13.49
N PHE A 35 10.53 12.68 -14.04
CA PHE A 35 11.65 12.07 -13.32
C PHE A 35 13.02 12.63 -13.75
N GLN A 36 14.00 12.51 -12.85
CA GLN A 36 15.40 12.84 -13.09
C GLN A 36 16.30 11.59 -12.96
N PRO A 37 17.55 11.64 -13.44
CA PRO A 37 18.52 10.57 -13.18
C PRO A 37 18.69 10.35 -11.67
N ARG A 38 18.71 9.08 -11.26
CA ARG A 38 18.75 8.69 -9.83
C ARG A 38 20.15 8.75 -9.22
N GLY A 39 21.19 8.86 -10.05
CA GLY A 39 22.58 8.70 -9.65
C GLY A 39 22.96 7.24 -9.35
N GLU A 40 24.15 7.01 -8.80
CA GLU A 40 24.62 5.66 -8.47
C GLU A 40 23.97 5.10 -7.20
N ILE A 41 23.61 3.82 -7.23
CA ILE A 41 23.00 3.12 -6.10
C ILE A 41 23.72 1.79 -5.92
N PRO A 42 24.51 1.61 -4.85
CA PRO A 42 25.41 0.45 -4.68
C PRO A 42 24.71 -0.92 -4.73
N ASN A 43 23.43 -0.98 -4.36
CA ASN A 43 22.67 -2.22 -4.25
C ASN A 43 21.91 -2.61 -5.53
N VAL A 44 21.98 -1.81 -6.60
CA VAL A 44 21.29 -2.12 -7.87
C VAL A 44 21.77 -3.43 -8.48
N LYS A 45 23.02 -3.82 -8.25
CA LYS A 45 23.58 -5.11 -8.67
C LYS A 45 22.91 -6.34 -8.06
N ASN A 46 22.15 -6.18 -6.98
CA ASN A 46 21.47 -7.29 -6.29
C ASN A 46 20.03 -7.50 -6.80
N ILE A 47 19.62 -6.82 -7.86
CA ILE A 47 18.28 -6.96 -8.44
C ILE A 47 18.27 -8.20 -9.33
N GLU A 48 17.34 -9.11 -9.03
CA GLU A 48 17.17 -10.36 -9.75
C GLU A 48 16.51 -10.13 -11.13
N PRO A 49 16.97 -10.81 -12.19
CA PRO A 49 16.25 -10.87 -13.47
C PRO A 49 14.81 -11.42 -13.28
N PRO A 50 13.83 -11.02 -14.11
CA PRO A 50 13.93 -10.13 -15.27
C PRO A 50 13.84 -8.63 -14.94
N TYR A 51 13.84 -8.26 -13.66
CA TYR A 51 13.70 -6.86 -13.26
C TYR A 51 15.03 -6.13 -13.46
N ALA A 52 15.02 -5.03 -14.21
CA ALA A 52 16.19 -4.20 -14.40
C ALA A 52 15.93 -2.79 -13.85
N ALA A 53 16.93 -2.23 -13.16
CA ALA A 53 16.97 -0.79 -12.94
C ALA A 53 17.45 -0.10 -14.22
N ASP A 54 16.93 1.09 -14.47
CA ASP A 54 17.44 2.01 -15.49
C ASP A 54 18.06 3.25 -14.80
N ASP A 55 18.48 4.24 -15.57
CA ASP A 55 19.10 5.47 -15.05
C ASP A 55 18.17 6.31 -14.17
N THR A 56 16.86 6.08 -14.26
CA THR A 56 15.80 6.88 -13.62
C THR A 56 14.95 6.08 -12.63
N LYS A 57 14.84 4.76 -12.80
CA LYS A 57 13.89 3.89 -12.09
C LYS A 57 14.60 2.66 -11.53
N ILE A 58 14.12 2.23 -10.37
CA ILE A 58 14.57 1.01 -9.70
C ILE A 58 13.35 0.15 -9.40
N PRO A 59 13.35 -1.14 -9.76
CA PRO A 59 12.41 -2.11 -9.24
C PRO A 59 12.36 -2.08 -7.70
N ALA A 60 11.17 -1.89 -7.14
CA ALA A 60 10.98 -1.82 -5.70
C ALA A 60 10.30 -3.08 -5.14
N GLU A 61 9.17 -3.45 -5.72
CA GLU A 61 8.43 -4.63 -5.33
C GLU A 61 7.52 -5.10 -6.46
N VAL A 62 6.91 -6.27 -6.30
CA VAL A 62 5.88 -6.79 -7.20
C VAL A 62 4.63 -6.99 -6.37
N ILE A 63 3.52 -6.45 -6.84
CA ILE A 63 2.19 -6.70 -6.30
C ILE A 63 1.52 -7.77 -7.16
N SER A 64 1.01 -8.81 -6.52
CA SER A 64 0.40 -9.96 -7.19
C SER A 64 -1.08 -10.01 -6.84
N TYR A 65 -1.90 -10.16 -7.88
CA TYR A 65 -3.35 -10.10 -7.82
C TYR A 65 -3.96 -11.48 -7.99
N SER A 66 -4.82 -11.86 -7.04
CA SER A 66 -5.53 -13.13 -6.97
C SER A 66 -7.02 -12.90 -6.75
N LEU A 67 -7.78 -13.96 -6.43
CA LEU A 67 -9.15 -13.82 -5.94
C LEU A 67 -9.15 -13.76 -4.42
N LEU A 68 -10.11 -13.04 -3.82
CA LEU A 68 -10.46 -13.14 -2.41
C LEU A 68 -11.86 -13.73 -2.29
N VAL A 69 -12.00 -14.79 -1.51
CA VAL A 69 -13.30 -15.44 -1.24
C VAL A 69 -13.68 -15.35 0.23
N ASN A 70 -14.96 -15.19 0.52
CA ASN A 70 -15.50 -15.31 1.87
C ASN A 70 -15.83 -16.78 2.18
N LYS A 71 -15.18 -17.34 3.20
CA LYS A 71 -15.30 -18.75 3.63
C LYS A 71 -16.68 -19.11 4.21
N ASN A 72 -17.43 -18.12 4.69
CA ASN A 72 -18.79 -18.32 5.21
C ASN A 72 -19.84 -18.35 4.09
N MET A 73 -19.53 -17.77 2.92
CA MET A 73 -20.45 -17.70 1.78
C MET A 73 -20.13 -18.72 0.68
N VAL A 74 -18.85 -19.06 0.52
CA VAL A 74 -18.36 -19.98 -0.50
C VAL A 74 -17.83 -21.23 0.18
N LYS A 75 -18.48 -22.37 -0.09
CA LYS A 75 -18.02 -23.67 0.42
C LYS A 75 -16.74 -24.08 -0.31
N PRO A 76 -15.84 -24.86 0.32
CA PRO A 76 -14.60 -25.31 -0.31
C PRO A 76 -14.77 -26.00 -1.67
N ALA A 77 -15.87 -26.73 -1.87
CA ALA A 77 -16.18 -27.39 -3.14
C ALA A 77 -16.56 -26.43 -4.27
N ASP A 78 -17.06 -25.24 -3.92
CA ASP A 78 -17.54 -24.23 -4.85
C ASP A 78 -16.51 -23.14 -5.15
N GLU A 79 -15.37 -23.14 -4.46
CA GLU A 79 -14.31 -22.14 -4.64
C GLU A 79 -13.81 -22.11 -6.09
N PRO A 80 -13.73 -20.93 -6.73
CA PRO A 80 -13.14 -20.80 -8.06
C PRO A 80 -11.65 -21.16 -7.99
N LYS A 81 -11.19 -22.02 -8.89
CA LYS A 81 -9.79 -22.45 -9.01
C LYS A 81 -9.08 -21.80 -10.18
N SER A 82 -9.83 -21.20 -11.10
CA SER A 82 -9.33 -20.54 -12.30
C SER A 82 -9.96 -19.15 -12.47
N TRP A 83 -9.36 -18.31 -13.30
CA TRP A 83 -10.00 -17.05 -13.72
C TRP A 83 -11.26 -17.30 -14.56
N LYS A 84 -11.38 -18.46 -15.20
CA LYS A 84 -12.59 -18.81 -15.96
C LYS A 84 -13.75 -19.21 -15.07
N ASP A 85 -13.47 -19.72 -13.87
CA ASP A 85 -14.52 -20.19 -12.94
C ASP A 85 -15.39 -19.06 -12.39
N ILE A 86 -14.88 -17.82 -12.39
CA ILE A 86 -15.69 -16.64 -12.03
C ILE A 86 -16.69 -16.24 -13.11
N LEU A 87 -16.62 -16.84 -14.30
CA LEU A 87 -17.58 -16.65 -15.38
C LEU A 87 -18.80 -17.59 -15.26
N ASP A 88 -18.81 -18.49 -14.28
CA ASP A 88 -19.97 -19.32 -13.99
C ASP A 88 -21.17 -18.44 -13.57
N PRO A 89 -22.36 -18.59 -14.20
CA PRO A 89 -23.56 -17.83 -13.86
C PRO A 89 -23.93 -17.84 -12.37
N LYS A 90 -23.47 -18.83 -11.59
CA LYS A 90 -23.68 -18.84 -10.12
C LYS A 90 -23.10 -17.61 -9.42
N TRP A 91 -22.15 -16.91 -10.05
CA TRP A 91 -21.50 -15.70 -9.55
C TRP A 91 -22.14 -14.39 -10.03
N THR A 92 -23.18 -14.46 -10.85
CA THR A 92 -23.84 -13.26 -11.37
C THR A 92 -24.38 -12.38 -10.23
N GLY A 93 -24.00 -11.11 -10.22
CA GLY A 93 -24.32 -10.12 -9.19
C GLY A 93 -23.58 -10.30 -7.87
N LYS A 94 -22.63 -11.24 -7.78
CA LYS A 94 -21.95 -11.63 -6.54
C LYS A 94 -20.45 -11.27 -6.51
N ILE A 95 -19.95 -10.63 -7.56
CA ILE A 95 -18.54 -10.25 -7.67
C ILE A 95 -18.40 -8.78 -7.30
N LEU A 96 -17.60 -8.48 -6.28
CA LEU A 96 -17.07 -7.15 -6.05
C LEU A 96 -15.78 -6.99 -6.87
N SER A 97 -15.63 -5.86 -7.56
CA SER A 97 -14.45 -5.59 -8.35
C SER A 97 -13.89 -4.19 -8.13
N ASP A 98 -12.58 -4.03 -8.26
CA ASP A 98 -11.98 -2.70 -8.50
C ASP A 98 -12.47 -2.14 -9.85
N ASP A 99 -12.63 -0.82 -9.93
CA ASP A 99 -12.92 -0.10 -11.18
C ASP A 99 -11.73 -0.21 -12.16
N TYR A 100 -11.96 -0.83 -13.32
CA TYR A 100 -10.92 -1.06 -14.33
C TYR A 100 -10.45 0.20 -15.05
N ARG A 101 -11.20 1.31 -14.95
CA ARG A 101 -10.81 2.60 -15.56
C ARG A 101 -9.83 3.37 -14.69
N ALA A 102 -9.73 3.03 -13.40
CA ALA A 102 -8.80 3.66 -12.48
C ALA A 102 -7.40 3.03 -12.63
N LEU A 103 -6.37 3.86 -12.58
CA LEU A 103 -4.99 3.36 -12.51
C LEU A 103 -4.80 2.56 -11.22
N GLY A 104 -4.27 1.34 -11.34
CA GLY A 104 -4.05 0.45 -10.20
C GLY A 104 -4.34 -1.01 -10.56
N GLY A 105 -4.72 -1.80 -9.54
CA GLY A 105 -4.96 -3.23 -9.68
C GLY A 105 -6.05 -3.57 -10.70
N GLY A 106 -7.18 -2.85 -10.68
CA GLY A 106 -8.26 -3.04 -11.66
C GLY A 106 -7.81 -2.90 -13.12
N ALA A 107 -7.07 -1.84 -13.47
CA ALA A 107 -6.54 -1.67 -14.83
C ALA A 107 -5.52 -2.75 -15.21
N VAL A 108 -4.64 -3.15 -14.27
CA VAL A 108 -3.68 -4.24 -14.47
C VAL A 108 -4.41 -5.55 -14.75
N PHE A 109 -5.40 -5.88 -13.93
CA PHE A 109 -6.23 -7.07 -14.11
C PHE A 109 -6.91 -7.07 -15.48
N PHE A 110 -7.53 -5.96 -15.87
CA PHE A 110 -8.17 -5.84 -17.18
C PHE A 110 -7.21 -6.14 -18.34
N VAL A 111 -6.04 -5.52 -18.35
CA VAL A 111 -5.04 -5.70 -19.42
C VAL A 111 -4.48 -7.12 -19.43
N VAL A 112 -4.18 -7.69 -18.26
CA VAL A 112 -3.65 -9.07 -18.18
C VAL A 112 -4.70 -10.05 -18.68
N MET A 113 -5.95 -9.97 -18.21
CA MET A 113 -7.02 -10.85 -18.69
C MET A 113 -7.31 -10.67 -20.19
N GLN A 114 -7.22 -9.43 -20.70
CA GLN A 114 -7.36 -9.16 -22.14
C GLN A 114 -6.26 -9.84 -22.95
N ASN A 115 -5.01 -9.82 -22.47
CA ASN A 115 -3.88 -10.45 -23.16
C ASN A 115 -3.93 -11.99 -23.04
N THR A 116 -4.40 -12.53 -21.92
CA THR A 116 -4.43 -13.97 -21.66
C THR A 116 -5.64 -14.66 -22.29
N PHE A 117 -6.83 -14.07 -22.19
CA PHE A 117 -8.09 -14.72 -22.59
C PHE A 117 -8.84 -13.96 -23.69
N GLY A 118 -8.38 -12.77 -24.07
CA GLY A 118 -9.01 -11.97 -25.11
C GLY A 118 -10.30 -11.28 -24.66
N ARG A 119 -10.97 -10.69 -25.64
CA ARG A 119 -12.19 -9.89 -25.45
C ARG A 119 -13.37 -10.72 -24.92
N GLU A 120 -13.47 -11.98 -25.35
CA GLU A 120 -14.56 -12.88 -24.97
C GLU A 120 -14.67 -13.06 -23.45
N PHE A 121 -13.52 -13.10 -22.76
CA PHE A 121 -13.48 -13.17 -21.30
C PHE A 121 -14.15 -11.96 -20.65
N HIS A 122 -13.85 -10.76 -21.12
CA HIS A 122 -14.42 -9.52 -20.58
C HIS A 122 -15.91 -9.41 -20.87
N GLU A 123 -16.37 -9.88 -22.02
CA GLU A 123 -17.80 -9.93 -22.35
C GLU A 123 -18.55 -10.89 -21.41
N LYS A 124 -17.98 -12.07 -21.15
CA LYS A 124 -18.53 -13.03 -20.17
C LYS A 124 -18.46 -12.51 -18.74
N LEU A 125 -17.39 -11.80 -18.37
CA LEU A 125 -17.25 -11.20 -17.03
C LEU A 125 -18.24 -10.06 -16.84
N ALA A 126 -18.47 -9.24 -17.87
CA ALA A 126 -19.49 -8.19 -17.84
C ALA A 126 -20.90 -8.78 -17.66
N ALA A 127 -21.19 -9.95 -18.25
CA ALA A 127 -22.45 -10.66 -18.04
C ALA A 127 -22.67 -11.08 -16.58
N GLN A 128 -21.60 -11.24 -15.78
CA GLN A 128 -21.70 -11.48 -14.34
C GLN A 128 -22.12 -10.26 -13.53
N LYS A 129 -22.24 -9.06 -14.14
CA LYS A 129 -22.65 -7.82 -13.48
C LYS A 129 -21.85 -7.51 -12.21
N PRO A 130 -20.50 -7.44 -12.28
CA PRO A 130 -19.68 -7.12 -11.12
C PRO A 130 -20.03 -5.73 -10.57
N SER A 131 -20.04 -5.61 -9.25
CA SER A 131 -20.16 -4.33 -8.56
C SER A 131 -18.80 -3.66 -8.49
N PHE A 132 -18.67 -2.42 -8.96
CA PHE A 132 -17.39 -1.73 -8.98
C PHE A 132 -17.17 -0.83 -7.76
N SER A 133 -15.94 -0.81 -7.26
CA SER A 133 -15.49 0.05 -6.17
C SER A 133 -14.14 0.70 -6.51
N ARG A 134 -13.88 1.86 -5.91
CA ARG A 134 -12.58 2.54 -5.96
C ARG A 134 -11.84 2.54 -4.63
N ASP A 135 -12.49 2.00 -3.59
CA ASP A 135 -11.91 1.88 -2.25
C ASP A 135 -11.49 0.42 -2.02
N ILE A 136 -10.22 0.15 -2.25
CA ILE A 136 -9.62 -1.20 -2.19
C ILE A 136 -9.73 -1.76 -0.77
N GLN A 137 -9.28 -1.01 0.23
CA GLN A 137 -9.21 -1.45 1.63
C GLN A 137 -10.61 -1.70 2.20
N ASN A 138 -11.59 -0.87 1.84
CA ASN A 138 -12.97 -1.15 2.23
C ASN A 138 -13.53 -2.36 1.47
N SER A 139 -13.17 -2.58 0.21
CA SER A 139 -13.66 -3.72 -0.58
C SER A 139 -13.25 -5.08 0.02
N GLU A 140 -12.03 -5.17 0.53
CA GLU A 140 -11.56 -6.34 1.30
C GLU A 140 -12.41 -6.57 2.56
N ARG A 141 -12.68 -5.50 3.30
CA ARG A 141 -13.51 -5.56 4.53
C ARG A 141 -14.97 -5.90 4.22
N ARG A 142 -15.53 -5.40 3.12
CA ARG A 142 -16.89 -5.73 2.64
C ARG A 142 -17.01 -7.21 2.31
N THR A 143 -16.02 -7.74 1.62
CA THR A 143 -15.92 -9.18 1.34
C THR A 143 -15.81 -9.97 2.63
N ALA A 144 -14.97 -9.55 3.58
CA ALA A 144 -14.83 -10.20 4.87
C ALA A 144 -16.10 -10.19 5.74
N ARG A 145 -16.91 -9.12 5.66
CA ARG A 145 -18.22 -9.03 6.33
C ARG A 145 -19.31 -9.88 5.68
N GLY A 146 -19.05 -10.45 4.50
CA GLY A 146 -20.01 -11.28 3.78
C GLY A 146 -20.99 -10.48 2.93
N GLU A 147 -20.63 -9.27 2.52
CA GLU A 147 -21.43 -8.49 1.56
C GLU A 147 -21.32 -9.06 0.15
N PHE A 148 -20.12 -9.54 -0.21
CA PHE A 148 -19.85 -10.23 -1.47
C PHE A 148 -19.06 -11.51 -1.19
N PRO A 149 -19.37 -12.62 -1.88
CA PRO A 149 -18.61 -13.86 -1.76
C PRO A 149 -17.24 -13.79 -2.44
N ILE A 150 -17.07 -12.96 -3.48
CA ILE A 150 -15.85 -12.86 -4.28
C ILE A 150 -15.44 -11.39 -4.44
N TYR A 151 -14.14 -11.13 -4.30
CA TYR A 151 -13.50 -9.86 -4.66
C TYR A 151 -12.31 -10.06 -5.61
N ILE A 152 -12.27 -9.24 -6.67
CA ILE A 152 -11.23 -9.26 -7.71
C ILE A 152 -10.82 -7.84 -8.17
N PRO A 153 -9.59 -7.65 -8.65
CA PRO A 153 -8.40 -8.36 -8.21
C PRO A 153 -8.12 -8.08 -6.73
N PHE A 154 -7.68 -9.10 -5.99
CA PHE A 154 -7.22 -8.96 -4.61
C PHE A 154 -5.69 -8.98 -4.54
N SER A 155 -5.08 -8.03 -3.82
CA SER A 155 -3.64 -7.96 -3.60
C SER A 155 -3.19 -8.99 -2.56
N LEU A 156 -2.35 -9.96 -2.94
CA LEU A 156 -1.85 -10.99 -2.03
C LEU A 156 -1.03 -10.42 -0.87
N GLN A 157 -0.42 -9.25 -1.07
CA GLN A 157 0.35 -8.52 -0.07
C GLN A 157 -0.54 -8.09 1.12
N ASP A 158 -1.82 -7.81 0.85
CA ASP A 158 -2.79 -7.36 1.85
C ASP A 158 -3.38 -8.51 2.68
N LEU A 159 -3.08 -9.77 2.34
CA LEU A 159 -3.58 -10.94 3.07
C LEU A 159 -3.21 -10.92 4.56
N ASN A 160 -2.06 -10.34 4.92
CA ASN A 160 -1.66 -10.20 6.32
C ASN A 160 -2.59 -9.25 7.12
N ASN A 161 -3.22 -8.28 6.46
CA ASN A 161 -4.14 -7.33 7.07
C ASN A 161 -5.52 -7.95 7.37
N LEU A 162 -5.80 -9.12 6.77
CA LEU A 162 -7.06 -9.85 6.87
C LEU A 162 -6.97 -11.08 7.79
N LYS A 163 -5.88 -11.23 8.55
CA LYS A 163 -5.75 -12.32 9.54
C LYS A 163 -6.90 -12.28 10.55
N GLY A 164 -7.46 -13.45 10.83
CA GLY A 164 -8.60 -13.60 11.74
C GLY A 164 -9.96 -13.36 11.10
N LEU A 165 -10.02 -12.84 9.86
CA LEU A 165 -11.29 -12.68 9.14
C LEU A 165 -11.65 -13.97 8.38
N PRO A 166 -12.95 -14.20 8.08
CA PRO A 166 -13.42 -15.39 7.37
C PRO A 166 -13.17 -15.29 5.85
N VAL A 167 -11.97 -14.88 5.44
CA VAL A 167 -11.59 -14.80 4.02
C VAL A 167 -10.45 -15.75 3.67
N LYS A 168 -10.32 -16.03 2.38
CA LYS A 168 -9.26 -16.85 1.81
C LYS A 168 -8.84 -16.25 0.48
N ALA A 169 -7.55 -16.07 0.25
CA ALA A 169 -7.04 -15.75 -1.07
C ALA A 169 -6.93 -17.04 -1.88
N ILE A 170 -7.43 -17.02 -3.12
CA ILE A 170 -7.25 -18.12 -4.08
C ILE A 170 -6.34 -17.66 -5.19
N VAL A 171 -5.27 -18.42 -5.41
CA VAL A 171 -4.38 -18.26 -6.56
C VAL A 171 -4.94 -19.10 -7.71
N PRO A 172 -5.36 -18.46 -8.83
CA PRO A 172 -5.89 -19.18 -9.97
C PRO A 172 -4.83 -20.03 -10.68
N ALA A 173 -5.28 -21.12 -11.32
CA ALA A 173 -4.42 -22.10 -11.99
C ALA A 173 -3.60 -21.52 -13.15
N GLU A 174 -4.12 -20.52 -13.87
CA GLU A 174 -3.39 -19.82 -14.93
C GLU A 174 -2.31 -18.87 -14.39
N GLY A 175 -2.24 -18.68 -13.07
CA GLY A 175 -1.34 -17.77 -12.40
C GLY A 175 -2.00 -16.45 -11.99
N VAL A 176 -1.18 -15.56 -11.43
CA VAL A 176 -1.60 -14.26 -10.91
C VAL A 176 -1.29 -13.16 -11.92
N ALA A 177 -2.21 -12.19 -12.05
CA ALA A 177 -1.84 -10.91 -12.64
C ALA A 177 -0.88 -10.20 -11.68
N TYR A 178 0.16 -9.53 -12.17
CA TYR A 178 1.06 -8.80 -11.28
C TYR A 178 1.42 -7.44 -11.88
N VAL A 179 1.82 -6.52 -11.01
CA VAL A 179 2.34 -5.22 -11.38
C VAL A 179 3.64 -4.97 -10.64
N GLN A 180 4.64 -4.50 -11.38
CA GLN A 180 5.89 -4.06 -10.80
C GLN A 180 5.71 -2.66 -10.23
N PHE A 181 6.09 -2.47 -8.98
CA PHE A 181 6.27 -1.17 -8.36
C PHE A 181 7.72 -0.74 -8.53
N VAL A 182 7.89 0.56 -8.77
CA VAL A 182 9.18 1.16 -9.02
C VAL A 182 9.37 2.39 -8.15
N ALA A 183 10.62 2.59 -7.75
CA ALA A 183 11.10 3.79 -7.10
C ALA A 183 11.81 4.66 -8.14
N ALA A 184 11.51 5.96 -8.18
CA ALA A 184 12.14 6.92 -9.09
C ALA A 184 12.29 8.30 -8.43
N MET A 185 13.36 9.02 -8.79
CA MET A 185 13.58 10.39 -8.30
C MET A 185 12.73 11.37 -9.10
N VAL A 186 11.94 12.18 -8.42
CA VAL A 186 11.12 13.23 -9.05
C VAL A 186 12.02 14.38 -9.48
N LYS A 187 11.68 15.07 -10.58
CA LYS A 187 12.47 16.21 -11.08
C LYS A 187 12.75 17.28 -10.05
N ASN A 188 13.90 17.93 -10.21
CA ASN A 188 14.40 19.06 -9.41
C ASN A 188 14.39 18.79 -7.90
N THR A 189 14.51 17.51 -7.53
CA THR A 189 14.81 17.14 -6.16
C THR A 189 16.32 17.13 -6.00
N THR A 190 16.80 17.69 -4.90
CA THR A 190 18.19 17.46 -4.49
C THR A 190 18.29 15.98 -4.12
N PRO A 191 19.21 15.19 -4.72
CA PRO A 191 19.52 13.87 -4.18
C PRO A 191 19.88 14.07 -2.70
N PRO A 192 19.37 13.28 -1.74
CA PRO A 192 19.64 13.54 -0.32
C PRO A 192 21.15 13.51 -0.06
N LEU A 193 21.77 14.68 -0.12
CA LEU A 193 23.10 14.99 0.38
C LEU A 193 22.95 14.96 1.90
N HIS A 194 23.66 14.03 2.55
CA HIS A 194 23.64 13.71 3.99
C HIS A 194 22.84 12.47 4.45
N GLU A 195 22.68 11.47 3.61
CA GLU A 195 22.94 10.08 4.01
C GLU A 195 23.06 9.27 2.72
N PRO A 196 24.12 8.47 2.50
CA PRO A 196 24.11 7.59 1.35
C PRO A 196 22.83 6.74 1.41
N LEU A 197 22.19 6.50 0.26
CA LEU A 197 21.12 5.51 0.09
C LEU A 197 21.50 4.09 0.59
N SER A 198 22.73 3.91 1.12
CA SER A 198 23.15 2.77 1.93
C SER A 198 22.33 2.59 3.22
N ARG A 199 21.74 3.66 3.78
CA ARG A 199 20.89 3.60 4.99
C ARG A 199 19.43 3.94 4.79
N ALA A 200 19.07 4.57 3.68
CA ALA A 200 17.71 4.48 3.18
C ALA A 200 17.43 3.00 2.92
N ARG A 201 16.77 2.36 3.89
CA ARG A 201 16.09 1.09 3.73
C ARG A 201 15.02 1.30 2.65
N ILE A 202 15.43 1.36 1.39
CA ILE A 202 14.54 1.14 0.27
C ILE A 202 13.88 -0.18 0.60
N ALA A 203 12.59 -0.11 0.90
CA ALA A 203 11.79 -1.22 1.38
C ALA A 203 11.90 -2.43 0.44
N ALA A 204 12.33 -2.25 -0.80
CA ALA A 204 12.72 -3.31 -1.74
C ALA A 204 13.58 -4.41 -1.10
N GLY A 205 14.73 -4.07 -0.49
CA GLY A 205 15.64 -5.08 0.07
C GLY A 205 15.09 -5.79 1.32
N LEU A 206 14.28 -5.09 2.12
CA LEU A 206 13.63 -5.66 3.31
C LEU A 206 12.35 -6.44 2.97
N CYS A 207 11.63 -6.03 1.93
CA CYS A 207 10.46 -6.73 1.39
C CYS A 207 10.92 -8.03 0.72
N GLN A 208 11.95 -7.97 -0.14
CA GLN A 208 12.53 -9.17 -0.76
C GLN A 208 13.03 -10.18 0.28
N ARG A 209 13.82 -9.75 1.29
CA ARG A 209 14.31 -10.66 2.34
C ARG A 209 13.21 -11.24 3.21
N ARG A 210 12.19 -10.46 3.56
CA ARG A 210 11.08 -10.91 4.42
C ARG A 210 10.16 -11.92 3.71
N LEU A 211 10.16 -11.95 2.38
CA LEU A 211 9.35 -12.87 1.57
C LEU A 211 10.06 -14.19 1.22
N GLN A 212 11.37 -14.34 1.43
CA GLN A 212 12.06 -15.59 1.11
C GLN A 212 11.80 -16.68 2.19
N PRO A 213 11.33 -17.89 1.81
CA PRO A 213 11.09 -18.99 2.75
C PRO A 213 12.34 -19.44 3.54
N GLY A 214 13.54 -19.19 3.01
CA GLY A 214 14.82 -19.62 3.59
C GLY A 214 15.19 -18.90 4.89
N ASP A 215 14.71 -17.68 5.12
CA ASP A 215 15.13 -16.86 6.28
C ASP A 215 14.43 -17.29 7.58
N GLN A 216 13.28 -17.99 7.49
CA GLN A 216 12.62 -18.58 8.65
C GLN A 216 13.34 -19.83 9.19
N ARG A 217 14.05 -20.57 8.32
CA ARG A 217 14.85 -21.75 8.73
C ARG A 217 16.09 -21.33 9.52
N ARG A 218 16.82 -20.30 9.07
CA ARG A 218 18.01 -19.79 9.78
C ARG A 218 17.71 -19.23 11.17
N ARG A 219 16.55 -18.61 11.39
CA ARG A 219 16.13 -18.17 12.74
C ARG A 219 15.79 -19.33 13.67
N ARG A 220 15.26 -20.45 13.16
CA ARG A 220 14.99 -21.65 13.96
C ARG A 220 16.26 -22.43 14.28
N GLU A 221 17.24 -22.45 13.40
CA GLU A 221 18.54 -23.12 13.64
C GLU A 221 19.38 -22.37 14.68
N ASN A 222 19.40 -21.04 14.67
CA ASN A 222 20.11 -20.25 15.68
C ASN A 222 19.46 -20.25 17.09
N HIS A 223 18.26 -20.80 17.24
CA HIS A 223 17.63 -21.03 18.55
C HIS A 223 17.71 -22.49 19.03
N ARG A 224 18.35 -23.37 18.26
CA ARG A 224 18.56 -24.78 18.63
C ARG A 224 19.95 -25.09 19.19
N GLY A 225 20.84 -24.10 19.26
CA GLY A 225 22.20 -24.25 19.76
C GLY A 225 22.45 -23.53 21.08
N ASN A 226 21.76 -23.91 22.15
CA ASN A 226 22.30 -23.84 23.51
C ASN A 226 21.38 -24.61 24.48
N PRO A 227 21.84 -25.73 25.09
CA PRO A 227 21.06 -26.41 26.10
C PRO A 227 21.10 -25.61 27.42
N PRO A 228 20.02 -25.64 28.23
CA PRO A 228 20.03 -25.05 29.57
C PRO A 228 20.71 -26.01 30.55
N THR A 229 21.82 -25.58 31.16
CA THR A 229 22.34 -26.23 32.38
C THR A 229 21.46 -25.83 33.56
N ALA A 230 21.00 -26.83 34.32
CA ALA A 230 20.24 -26.65 35.55
C ALA A 230 20.85 -27.47 36.69
N ARG A 231 20.65 -26.93 37.92
CA ARG A 231 20.84 -27.48 39.29
C ARG A 231 22.20 -27.21 39.94
N ASN A 232 22.31 -26.89 41.24
CA ASN A 232 21.40 -26.41 42.29
C ASN A 232 22.27 -26.07 43.53
N GLN A 233 21.90 -25.01 44.27
CA GLN A 233 22.07 -24.73 45.72
C GLN A 233 23.43 -24.82 46.44
N GLY A 234 23.70 -23.76 47.21
CA GLY A 234 24.70 -23.68 48.28
C GLY A 234 24.76 -22.27 48.88
N ASP A 235 23.87 -22.03 49.85
CA ASP A 235 24.00 -21.20 51.06
C ASP A 235 24.56 -19.76 51.03
N GLY A 236 23.79 -18.88 51.69
CA GLY A 236 24.37 -18.00 52.71
C GLY A 236 24.39 -16.49 52.45
N HIS A 237 23.49 -15.82 53.18
CA HIS A 237 23.65 -14.50 53.80
C HIS A 237 23.36 -13.19 53.04
N ASP A 238 22.28 -12.58 53.56
CA ASP A 238 22.14 -11.19 54.01
C ASP A 238 21.83 -10.05 53.02
N ASN A 239 20.54 -9.73 53.07
CA ASN A 239 19.85 -8.50 52.69
C ASN A 239 20.33 -7.29 53.53
N PRO A 240 20.28 -6.06 53.00
CA PRO A 240 19.26 -5.17 53.56
C PRO A 240 18.53 -4.27 52.54
N ARG A 241 17.20 -4.37 52.62
CA ARG A 241 16.15 -3.32 52.64
C ARG A 241 16.12 -2.27 51.53
N ALA A 242 15.12 -2.39 50.67
CA ALA A 242 14.42 -1.27 50.03
C ALA A 242 13.18 -0.87 50.86
N PRO A 243 12.80 0.42 50.94
CA PRO A 243 11.43 0.81 51.27
C PRO A 243 10.62 1.01 49.99
N GLY A 244 9.50 0.30 49.89
CA GLY A 244 8.51 0.49 48.84
C GLY A 244 7.67 1.76 49.05
N ARG A 245 7.14 2.32 47.95
CA ARG A 245 5.92 3.15 47.92
C ARG A 245 5.35 3.26 46.50
N ASP A 246 4.10 2.79 46.38
CA ASP A 246 2.99 3.26 45.55
C ASP A 246 3.13 3.46 44.03
N ALA A 247 2.74 2.42 43.29
CA ALA A 247 2.39 2.46 41.87
C ALA A 247 0.92 2.89 41.62
N ARG A 248 0.43 3.95 42.28
CA ARG A 248 -0.91 4.53 42.01
C ARG A 248 -0.93 6.05 41.77
N ALA A 249 0.23 6.68 41.58
CA ALA A 249 0.31 8.12 41.33
C ALA A 249 0.73 8.53 39.89
N ARG A 250 1.10 7.60 38.99
CA ARG A 250 1.62 7.94 37.64
C ARG A 250 0.61 7.78 36.48
N GLN A 251 -0.68 7.82 36.76
CA GLN A 251 -1.71 7.68 35.73
C GLN A 251 -2.72 8.83 35.67
N ARG A 252 -2.53 9.89 36.46
CA ARG A 252 -3.36 11.11 36.41
C ARG A 252 -2.70 12.33 35.74
N ASP A 253 -1.38 12.34 35.53
CA ASP A 253 -0.68 13.50 34.95
C ASP A 253 -0.53 13.48 33.42
N LEU A 254 -0.97 12.42 32.75
CA LEU A 254 -0.97 12.34 31.28
C LEU A 254 -2.32 12.74 30.64
N GLN A 255 -3.36 12.96 31.45
CA GLN A 255 -4.70 13.32 30.96
C GLN A 255 -5.03 14.82 31.05
N VAL A 256 -4.17 15.63 31.67
CA VAL A 256 -4.38 17.10 31.78
C VAL A 256 -3.56 17.88 30.73
N GLY A 257 -2.47 17.32 30.18
CA GLY A 257 -1.61 18.01 29.21
C GLY A 257 -2.13 18.11 27.77
N ASN A 258 -3.26 17.46 27.44
CA ASN A 258 -3.79 17.40 26.08
C ASN A 258 -5.10 18.19 25.86
N ALA A 259 -5.63 18.83 26.91
CA ALA A 259 -6.85 19.65 26.83
C ALA A 259 -6.58 21.15 26.57
N GLU A 260 -5.33 21.64 26.74
CA GLU A 260 -5.02 23.08 26.61
C GLU A 260 -4.43 23.52 25.26
N ARG A 261 -4.23 22.61 24.29
CA ARG A 261 -3.72 22.97 22.95
C ARG A 261 -4.77 23.10 21.85
N HIS A 262 -6.07 22.93 22.17
CA HIS A 262 -7.16 23.05 21.18
C HIS A 262 -8.14 24.20 21.41
N ALA A 263 -7.87 25.13 22.34
CA ALA A 263 -8.77 26.26 22.63
C ALA A 263 -8.37 27.62 22.02
N HIS A 264 -7.35 27.70 21.16
CA HIS A 264 -6.96 28.95 20.49
C HIS A 264 -6.82 28.80 18.98
N ARG A 265 -7.95 28.83 18.25
CA ARG A 265 -8.08 29.39 16.89
C ARG A 265 -9.53 29.30 16.39
N SER A 266 -10.43 30.00 17.06
CA SER A 266 -11.82 30.17 16.59
C SER A 266 -12.37 31.54 16.99
N ARG A 267 -12.15 32.59 16.19
CA ARG A 267 -13.07 33.75 16.08
C ARG A 267 -12.94 34.42 14.70
N PRO A 268 -14.06 34.67 13.98
CA PRO A 268 -14.07 35.47 12.76
C PRO A 268 -14.22 36.96 13.11
N ALA A 269 -13.47 37.84 12.41
CA ALA A 269 -13.68 39.28 12.49
C ALA A 269 -14.79 39.70 11.52
N VAL A 270 -15.94 40.08 12.07
CA VAL A 270 -16.98 40.86 11.40
C VAL A 270 -16.64 42.34 11.62
N ARG A 271 -16.52 43.13 10.54
CA ARG A 271 -16.75 44.58 10.57
C ARG A 271 -17.67 44.96 9.40
N ARG A 272 -18.78 45.60 9.76
CA ARG A 272 -19.77 46.20 8.86
C ARG A 272 -19.27 47.54 8.30
N ALA A 273 -19.72 47.77 7.06
CA ALA A 273 -19.97 48.99 6.29
C ALA A 273 -19.87 50.37 6.97
N ASP A 274 -19.23 51.28 6.24
CA ASP A 274 -19.70 52.64 5.85
C ASP A 274 -18.96 52.93 4.52
N GLY A 275 -19.56 53.30 3.38
CA GLY A 275 -20.41 54.45 3.12
C GLY A 275 -19.64 55.40 2.17
N GLY A 276 -19.89 55.38 0.86
CA GLY A 276 -19.22 56.30 -0.07
C GLY A 276 -19.38 56.01 -1.57
N ARG A 277 -20.24 56.78 -2.23
CA ARG A 277 -20.56 56.80 -3.68
C ARG A 277 -19.36 57.12 -4.57
N PHE A 278 -19.34 56.57 -5.80
CA PHE A 278 -19.39 57.26 -7.12
C PHE A 278 -18.59 56.56 -8.25
N GLY A 279 -19.28 56.20 -9.35
CA GLY A 279 -18.88 56.59 -10.72
C GLY A 279 -17.92 55.75 -11.58
N ARG A 280 -18.47 54.74 -12.29
CA ARG A 280 -18.29 54.39 -13.74
C ARG A 280 -16.90 54.04 -14.38
N PRO A 281 -16.88 53.32 -15.53
CA PRO A 281 -15.76 52.48 -15.99
C PRO A 281 -15.03 52.98 -17.26
N CYS A 282 -13.77 52.55 -17.45
CA CYS A 282 -13.03 52.61 -18.72
C CYS A 282 -12.20 51.32 -18.86
N ARG A 283 -12.58 50.38 -19.74
CA ARG A 283 -12.24 50.23 -21.17
C ARG A 283 -11.09 49.22 -21.41
N ARG A 284 -11.45 48.16 -22.15
CA ARG A 284 -10.57 47.24 -22.87
C ARG A 284 -9.75 47.98 -23.93
N VAL A 285 -8.50 47.56 -24.06
CA VAL A 285 -7.67 47.57 -25.28
C VAL A 285 -6.94 46.22 -25.19
N GLY A 286 -6.98 45.31 -26.16
CA GLY A 286 -6.88 45.44 -27.61
C GLY A 286 -5.74 44.50 -27.98
#